data_AF-A0A2D4XBH3-F1
#
_entry.id   AF-A0A2D4XBH3-F1
#
_cell.length_a   1.000
_cell.length_b   1.000
_cell.length_c   1.000
_cell.angle_alpha   90.00
_cell.angle_beta   90.00
_cell.angle_gamma   90.00
#
_symmetry.space_group_name_H-M   'P 1'
#
loop_
_entity.id
_entity.type
_entity.pdbx_description
1 polymer ?
#
loop_
_entity_poly.entity_id
_entity_poly.type
_entity_poly.pdbx_seq_one_letter_code
_entity_poly.pdbx_strand_id
1 'polypeptide(L)'
;LSATVNVGKGCIETLTETASKSSAPWGMETDFLDDENRPGAVLGPKTVPKRTHEFTSSLLSSGWSESKVESLLHKIHSEWPKSLYGV
;
A
#
# COMPACT_ATOMS: atom_id res chain seq x y z
N LEU A 1 -4.67 14.97 -7.29
CA LEU A 1 -5.05 13.66 -7.87
C LEU A 1 -4.75 12.59 -6.83
N SER A 2 -5.63 11.61 -6.63
CA SER A 2 -5.30 10.41 -5.84
C SER A 2 -4.29 9.56 -6.61
N ALA A 3 -3.34 8.92 -5.93
CA ALA A 3 -2.37 8.01 -6.53
C ALA A 3 -2.59 6.57 -6.06
N THR A 4 -2.16 5.58 -6.82
CA THR A 4 -2.05 4.19 -6.36
C THR A 4 -0.60 3.75 -6.42
N VAL A 5 -0.20 2.94 -5.45
CA VAL A 5 1.17 2.42 -5.34
C VAL A 5 1.11 0.92 -5.57
N ASN A 6 1.87 0.43 -6.55
CA ASN A 6 2.02 -0.99 -6.80
C ASN A 6 2.82 -1.65 -5.67
N VAL A 7 2.21 -2.64 -4.99
CA VAL A 7 2.80 -3.34 -3.84
C VAL A 7 3.37 -4.70 -4.20
N GLY A 8 4.20 -4.71 -5.24
CA GLY A 8 4.98 -5.87 -5.68
C GLY A 8 6.06 -6.33 -4.68
N LYS A 9 7.01 -7.15 -5.15
CA LYS A 9 8.13 -7.61 -4.32
C LYS A 9 9.05 -6.44 -3.96
N GLY A 10 9.43 -6.33 -2.68
CA GLY A 10 10.42 -5.34 -2.22
C GLY A 10 9.87 -3.92 -1.96
N CYS A 11 8.57 -3.67 -2.17
CA CYS A 11 8.00 -2.32 -2.02
C CYS A 11 8.00 -1.76 -0.59
N ILE A 12 8.04 -2.63 0.44
CA ILE A 12 7.76 -2.25 1.83
C ILE A 12 8.78 -1.24 2.37
N GLU A 13 10.06 -1.42 2.07
CA GLU A 13 11.12 -0.52 2.55
C GLU A 13 10.89 0.91 2.07
N THR A 14 10.72 1.09 0.75
CA THR A 14 10.41 2.39 0.15
C THR A 14 9.10 2.97 0.68
N LEU A 15 8.08 2.13 0.89
CA LEU A 15 6.79 2.59 1.40
C LEU A 15 6.93 3.13 2.83
N THR A 16 7.67 2.44 3.70
CA THR A 16 7.95 2.86 5.08
C THR A 16 8.73 4.18 5.13
N GLU A 17 9.70 4.37 4.25
CA GLU A 17 10.51 5.60 4.19
C GLU A 17 9.74 6.83 3.67
N THR A 18 8.70 6.61 2.86
CA THR A 18 7.99 7.67 2.15
C THR A 18 6.59 7.94 2.68
N ALA A 19 6.01 7.04 3.50
CA ALA A 19 4.66 7.15 4.03
C ALA A 19 4.36 8.50 4.72
N SER A 20 5.32 9.05 5.47
CA SER A 20 5.18 10.34 6.16
C SER A 20 5.31 11.56 5.24
N LYS A 21 5.84 11.37 4.03
CA LYS A 21 6.09 12.43 3.05
C LYS A 21 4.94 12.59 2.06
N SER A 22 3.92 11.74 2.14
CA SER A 22 2.77 11.82 1.26
C SER A 22 1.96 13.10 1.49
N SER A 23 1.69 13.84 0.42
CA SER A 23 0.88 15.05 0.42
C SER A 23 -0.50 14.86 -0.23
N ALA A 24 -0.86 13.64 -0.62
CA ALA A 24 -2.11 13.33 -1.31
C ALA A 24 -2.66 11.95 -0.90
N PRO A 25 -3.97 11.71 -1.03
CA PRO A 25 -4.56 10.37 -0.87
C PRO A 25 -3.87 9.34 -1.76
N TRP A 26 -3.64 8.13 -1.23
CA TRP A 26 -3.06 7.04 -1.99
C TRP A 26 -3.57 5.65 -1.60
N GLY A 27 -3.65 4.74 -2.56
CA GLY A 27 -4.06 3.35 -2.34
C GLY A 27 -2.91 2.35 -2.52
N MET A 28 -3.08 1.15 -1.99
CA MET A 28 -2.24 -0.02 -2.31
C MET A 28 -2.92 -0.85 -3.39
N GLU A 29 -2.20 -1.16 -4.46
CA GLU A 29 -2.72 -2.00 -5.54
C GLU A 29 -1.70 -3.04 -6.00
N THR A 30 -2.18 -4.01 -6.75
CA THR A 30 -1.32 -4.97 -7.43
C THR A 30 -1.65 -4.92 -8.90
N ASP A 31 -0.75 -4.31 -9.68
CA ASP A 31 -0.90 -4.29 -11.13
C ASP A 31 -0.44 -5.63 -11.74
N PHE A 32 -0.62 -5.78 -13.04
CA PHE A 32 0.00 -6.83 -13.84
C PHE A 32 1.51 -6.83 -13.65
N LEU A 33 2.09 -8.02 -13.60
CA LEU A 33 3.54 -8.16 -13.62
C LEU A 33 4.01 -7.91 -15.05
N ASP A 34 4.67 -6.78 -15.29
CA ASP A 34 5.41 -6.50 -16.52
C ASP A 34 6.69 -7.37 -16.60
N ASP A 35 6.51 -8.69 -16.61
CA ASP A 35 7.57 -9.68 -16.75
C ASP A 35 7.47 -10.32 -18.14
N GLU A 36 8.44 -10.00 -19.01
CA GLU A 36 8.52 -10.54 -20.39
C GLU A 36 8.51 -12.07 -20.42
N ASN A 37 8.97 -12.73 -19.36
CA ASN A 37 8.99 -14.20 -19.27
C ASN A 37 7.64 -14.78 -18.81
N ARG A 38 6.71 -13.95 -18.33
CA ARG A 38 5.43 -14.36 -17.76
C ARG A 38 4.29 -13.44 -18.24
N PRO A 39 4.05 -13.34 -19.55
CA PRO A 39 3.05 -12.43 -20.10
C PRO A 39 1.66 -12.70 -19.51
N GLY A 40 1.02 -11.64 -18.99
CA GLY A 40 -0.30 -11.70 -18.37
C GLY A 40 -0.35 -12.26 -16.94
N ALA A 41 0.80 -12.53 -16.30
CA ALA A 41 0.81 -12.96 -14.92
C ALA A 41 0.37 -11.83 -13.98
N VAL A 42 -0.54 -12.15 -13.06
CA VAL A 42 -1.01 -11.25 -12.01
C VAL A 42 -0.54 -11.71 -10.64
N LEU A 43 -0.39 -10.76 -9.73
CA LEU A 43 -0.26 -11.07 -8.32
C LEU A 43 -1.62 -11.55 -7.78
N GLY A 44 -1.59 -12.56 -6.91
CA GLY A 44 -2.81 -13.11 -6.33
C GLY A 44 -3.53 -12.09 -5.44
N PRO A 45 -4.86 -12.22 -5.26
CA PRO A 45 -5.68 -11.25 -4.51
C PRO A 45 -5.27 -11.10 -3.04
N LYS A 46 -4.50 -12.05 -2.49
CA LYS A 46 -3.94 -11.98 -1.13
C LYS A 46 -2.71 -11.08 -1.00
N THR A 47 -2.19 -10.55 -2.10
CA THR A 47 -0.93 -9.79 -2.08
C THR A 47 -1.10 -8.46 -1.35
N VAL A 48 -2.15 -7.69 -1.62
CA VAL A 48 -2.42 -6.44 -0.88
C VAL A 48 -2.58 -6.71 0.63
N PRO A 49 -3.42 -7.66 1.10
CA PRO A 49 -3.49 -8.01 2.52
C PRO A 49 -2.13 -8.40 3.12
N LYS A 50 -1.36 -9.23 2.42
CA LYS A 50 -0.02 -9.65 2.90
C LYS A 50 0.92 -8.46 3.05
N ARG A 51 0.99 -7.57 2.05
CA ARG A 51 1.84 -6.38 2.07
C ARG A 51 1.38 -5.37 3.11
N THR A 52 0.08 -5.29 3.36
CA THR A 52 -0.49 -4.47 4.44
C THR A 52 0.11 -4.90 5.79
N HIS A 53 0.11 -6.20 6.10
CA HIS A 53 0.72 -6.71 7.33
C HIS A 53 2.22 -6.46 7.44
N GLU A 54 2.97 -6.67 6.36
CA GLU A 54 4.41 -6.40 6.32
C GLU A 54 4.70 -4.90 6.53
N PHE A 55 3.89 -4.03 5.92
CA PHE A 55 3.99 -2.59 6.06
C PHE A 55 3.69 -2.13 7.49
N THR A 56 2.63 -2.67 8.12
CA THR A 56 2.33 -2.44 9.55
C THR A 56 3.55 -2.76 10.42
N SER A 57 4.10 -3.96 10.27
CA SER A 57 5.27 -4.41 11.05
C SER A 57 6.49 -3.50 10.81
N SER A 58 6.70 -3.08 9.55
CA SER A 58 7.81 -2.20 9.18
C SER A 58 7.66 -0.80 9.79
N LEU A 59 6.49 -0.18 9.70
CA LEU A 59 6.22 1.14 10.30
C LEU A 59 6.42 1.15 11.82
N LEU A 60 5.89 0.14 12.52
CA LEU A 60 6.06 -0.01 13.97
C LEU A 60 7.54 -0.16 14.33
N SER A 61 8.28 -0.98 13.58
CA SER A 61 9.73 -1.17 13.78
C SER A 61 10.54 0.11 13.49
N SER A 62 10.04 0.97 12.60
CA SER A 62 10.60 2.29 12.29
C SER A 62 10.18 3.39 13.26
N GLY A 63 9.50 3.05 14.36
CA GLY A 63 9.17 3.97 15.45
C GLY A 63 7.86 4.75 15.28
N TRP A 64 6.99 4.35 14.36
CA TRP A 64 5.64 4.90 14.30
C TRP A 64 4.81 4.41 15.49
N SER A 65 3.99 5.28 16.07
CA SER A 65 3.04 4.87 17.10
C SER A 65 1.90 4.05 16.50
N GLU A 66 1.36 3.11 17.28
CA GLU A 66 0.21 2.27 16.85
C GLU A 66 -0.96 3.11 16.33
N SER A 67 -1.30 4.20 17.01
CA SER A 67 -2.36 5.12 16.58
C SER A 67 -2.11 5.77 15.22
N LYS A 68 -0.86 6.09 14.88
CA LYS A 68 -0.51 6.65 13.56
C LYS A 68 -0.59 5.58 12.48
N VAL A 69 -0.15 4.37 12.79
CA VAL A 69 -0.23 3.22 11.87
C VAL A 69 -1.70 2.88 11.60
N GLU A 70 -2.53 2.75 12.63
CA GLU A 70 -3.96 2.50 12.50
C GLU A 70 -4.65 3.58 11.65
N SER A 71 -4.41 4.85 11.96
CA SER A 71 -4.98 5.97 11.19
C SER A 71 -4.57 5.94 9.72
N LEU A 72 -3.31 5.62 9.42
CA LEU A 72 -2.82 5.51 8.05
C LEU A 72 -3.48 4.34 7.31
N LEU A 73 -3.56 3.16 7.94
CA LEU A 73 -4.20 1.99 7.33
C LEU A 73 -5.69 2.20 7.09
N HIS A 74 -6.39 2.85 8.03
CA HIS A 74 -7.79 3.23 7.86
C HIS A 74 -7.97 4.17 6.66
N LYS A 75 -7.05 5.12 6.48
CA LYS A 75 -7.07 6.02 5.31
C LYS A 75 -6.87 5.28 3.99
N ILE A 76 -5.85 4.43 3.91
CA ILE A 76 -5.49 3.67 2.71
C ILE A 76 -6.60 2.71 2.28
N HIS A 77 -7.23 2.01 3.24
CA HIS A 77 -8.14 0.90 2.94
C HIS A 77 -9.62 1.24 3.05
N SER A 78 -9.98 2.40 3.59
CA SER A 78 -11.38 2.80 3.79
C SER A 78 -11.64 4.24 3.34
N GLU A 79 -11.02 5.23 3.99
CA GLU A 79 -11.39 6.64 3.81
C GLU A 79 -11.11 7.15 2.38
N TRP A 80 -9.90 6.93 1.88
CA TRP A 80 -9.50 7.42 0.56
C TRP A 80 -10.16 6.64 -0.59
N PRO A 81 -10.27 5.30 -0.56
CA PRO A 81 -11.08 4.56 -1.54
C PRO A 81 -12.53 5.05 -1.58
N LYS A 82 -13.16 5.25 -0.41
CA LYS A 82 -14.52 5.79 -0.30
C LYS A 82 -14.65 7.17 -0.93
N SER A 83 -13.72 8.07 -0.63
CA SER A 83 -13.71 9.41 -1.21
C SER A 83 -13.48 9.41 -2.72
N LEU A 84 -12.72 8.45 -3.25
CA LEU A 84 -12.36 8.39 -4.67
C LEU A 84 -13.45 7.74 -5.53
N TYR A 85 -14.01 6.63 -5.04
CA TYR A 85 -14.95 5.81 -5.79
C TYR A 85 -16.42 5.99 -5.36
N GLY A 86 -16.68 6.72 -4.27
CA GLY A 86 -18.03 6.97 -3.77
C GLY A 86 -18.69 5.75 -3.11
N VAL A 87 -17.90 4.78 -2.63
CA VAL A 87 -18.36 3.52 -2.00
C VAL A 87 -18.34 3.55 -0.48
#